data_AF-A0A2L2TQ62-F1
#
_entry.id   AF-A0A2L2TQ62-F1
#
_cell.length_a   1.000
_cell.length_b   1.000
_cell.length_c   1.000
_cell.angle_alpha   90.00
_cell.angle_beta   90.00
_cell.angle_gamma   90.00
#
_symmetry.space_group_name_H-M   'P 1'
#
loop_
_entity.id
_entity.type
_entity.pdbx_description
1 polymer ?
#
loop_
_entity_poly.entity_id
_entity_poly.type
_entity_poly.pdbx_seq_one_letter_code
_entity_poly.pdbx_strand_id
1 'polypeptide(L)'
;MADVMSQTPPILHGPSEKERKYDRQLRLWAASGQAALESANILLVNSGAGTVGVETLKNLVLPGIGQFTIADKSAVGQEDLGVNFFIDDSWLGKSRAEACTNFLLELNPEVQGEWYPKTEGDSFNLEAFLSDSPAFTMILYALPLPQDQVQLIQNYSQQHNIPTIAVHSVGFYSYFKSTLPGTFPIVDTHPDETATTDLRLLAPWPELVEFSRGMTENIDTLDSHEHGHLPLVVILLHYLEQWQQTHDGANPTSYADKTSFRKTVSEAMRTDNPEGGEENFEEAVAAVMKHVVTPSLPSSLKQVFDYIHPASTQQIHSSFWIIAEAVKRFYAKHSRLPVPGGLPDMKAQSSVYIKLQNIYKERARRDVSQVLETARSIPGGEDVDPEQVELFCKNARFIKLINSPEESTVKLDQVVEQQLANDEMAAVAGPEMPLSLIPLYLSLLATSNSTTATADEIMAFISSHAPQAADNERYKKTAQELERAAGGELHNISALTGGMVAQEMIKIITKQYVPIDNTCIFDGIDSRCQVLRLSLQRSEQAVC
;
A
#
# COMPACT_ATOMS: atom_id res chain seq x y z
N MET A 1 -7.28 -4.98 -57.56
CA MET A 1 -6.68 -3.73 -57.06
C MET A 1 -7.58 -3.24 -55.95
N ALA A 2 -7.30 -3.69 -54.72
CA ALA A 2 -7.97 -3.23 -53.51
C ALA A 2 -6.95 -2.41 -52.73
N ASP A 3 -7.41 -1.22 -52.33
CA ASP A 3 -6.65 -0.10 -51.80
C ASP A 3 -6.05 -0.44 -50.44
N VAL A 4 -4.72 -0.61 -50.38
CA VAL A 4 -3.97 -0.71 -49.13
C VAL A 4 -3.73 0.73 -48.68
N MET A 5 -4.70 1.30 -47.96
CA MET A 5 -4.51 2.59 -47.29
C MET A 5 -3.35 2.46 -46.31
N SER A 6 -2.25 3.14 -46.63
CA SER A 6 -1.10 3.35 -45.77
C SER A 6 -1.56 4.06 -44.49
N GLN A 7 -1.72 3.31 -43.40
CA GLN A 7 -1.73 3.92 -42.07
C GLN A 7 -0.31 4.38 -41.80
N THR A 8 -0.08 5.69 -41.98
CA THR A 8 1.13 6.35 -41.49
C THR A 8 1.26 6.01 -40.00
N PRO A 9 2.40 5.46 -39.52
CA PRO A 9 2.58 5.22 -38.10
C PRO A 9 2.30 6.53 -37.34
N PRO A 10 1.63 6.47 -36.17
CA PRO A 10 1.43 7.68 -35.37
C PRO A 10 2.79 8.32 -35.14
N ILE A 11 2.85 9.64 -35.34
CA ILE A 11 4.05 10.42 -35.07
C ILE A 11 4.37 10.20 -33.59
N LEU A 12 5.48 9.52 -33.31
CA LEU A 12 6.01 9.34 -31.97
C LEU A 12 6.44 10.72 -31.46
N HIS A 13 5.51 11.42 -30.83
CA HIS A 13 5.84 12.57 -30.00
C HIS A 13 6.70 12.05 -28.84
N GLY A 14 7.87 12.67 -28.65
CA GLY A 14 8.66 12.41 -27.45
C GLY A 14 7.85 12.75 -26.19
N PRO A 15 8.28 12.25 -25.02
CA PRO A 15 7.57 12.52 -23.77
C PRO A 15 7.45 14.03 -23.54
N SER A 16 6.27 14.47 -23.11
CA SER A 16 6.00 15.84 -22.68
C SER A 16 6.97 16.27 -21.57
N GLU A 17 7.12 17.59 -21.36
CA GLU A 17 7.98 18.10 -20.27
C GLU A 17 7.55 17.55 -18.90
N LYS A 18 6.24 17.37 -18.71
CA LYS A 18 5.64 16.80 -17.51
C LYS A 18 5.98 15.32 -17.34
N GLU A 19 5.86 14.52 -18.40
CA GLU A 19 6.28 13.11 -18.38
C GLU A 19 7.79 12.98 -18.12
N ARG A 20 8.61 13.90 -18.64
CA ARG A 20 10.05 13.93 -18.36
C ARG A 20 10.37 14.29 -16.91
N LYS A 21 9.64 15.26 -16.33
CA LYS A 21 9.77 15.68 -14.93
C LYS A 21 9.39 14.54 -13.97
N TYR A 22 8.28 13.87 -14.25
CA TYR A 22 7.72 12.81 -13.40
C TYR A 22 8.12 11.39 -13.85
N ASP A 23 9.05 11.19 -14.80
CA ASP A 23 9.41 9.85 -15.33
C ASP A 23 9.72 8.84 -14.23
N ARG A 24 10.51 9.23 -13.23
CA ARG A 24 10.91 8.33 -12.14
C ARG A 24 9.74 7.85 -11.29
N GLN A 25 8.76 8.71 -11.05
CA GLN A 25 7.59 8.38 -10.23
C GLN A 25 6.46 7.74 -11.05
N LEU A 26 6.35 8.07 -12.35
CA LEU A 26 5.47 7.37 -13.28
C LEU A 26 5.83 5.88 -13.41
N ARG A 27 7.11 5.51 -13.20
CA ARG A 27 7.53 4.10 -13.12
C ARG A 27 7.03 3.37 -11.88
N LEU A 28 6.63 4.10 -10.84
CA LEU A 28 6.12 3.54 -9.59
C LEU A 28 4.59 3.44 -9.61
N TRP A 29 3.89 4.50 -9.99
CA TRP A 29 2.41 4.54 -9.90
C TRP A 29 1.67 4.80 -11.22
N ALA A 30 2.39 4.74 -12.34
CA ALA A 30 1.87 4.96 -13.69
C ALA A 30 1.15 6.31 -13.88
N ALA A 31 0.58 6.50 -15.07
CA ALA A 31 -0.18 7.71 -15.39
C ALA A 31 -1.46 7.83 -14.55
N SER A 32 -2.08 6.71 -14.17
CA SER A 32 -3.31 6.70 -13.36
C SER A 32 -3.07 7.20 -11.93
N GLY A 33 -1.97 6.78 -11.29
CA GLY A 33 -1.58 7.30 -9.98
C GLY A 33 -1.21 8.77 -10.04
N GLN A 34 -0.52 9.19 -11.10
CA GLN A 34 -0.20 10.60 -11.31
C GLN A 34 -1.46 11.47 -11.48
N ALA A 35 -2.43 11.02 -12.28
CA ALA A 35 -3.71 11.71 -12.44
C ALA A 35 -4.47 11.82 -11.11
N ALA A 36 -4.43 10.78 -10.27
CA ALA A 36 -5.04 10.83 -8.94
C ALA A 36 -4.39 11.89 -8.05
N LEU A 37 -3.06 11.98 -8.02
CA LEU A 37 -2.32 13.01 -7.28
C LEU A 37 -2.69 14.42 -7.75
N GLU A 38 -2.70 14.64 -9.06
CA GLU A 38 -3.00 15.94 -9.66
C GLU A 38 -4.45 16.39 -9.47
N SER A 39 -5.35 15.45 -9.19
CA SER A 39 -6.75 15.75 -8.84
C SER A 39 -6.96 15.95 -7.34
N ALA A 40 -5.96 15.67 -6.50
CA ALA A 40 -6.09 15.68 -5.05
C ALA A 40 -6.06 17.10 -4.47
N ASN A 41 -6.92 17.34 -3.48
CA ASN A 41 -6.97 18.55 -2.67
C ASN A 41 -6.70 18.22 -1.20
N ILE A 42 -5.61 18.72 -0.64
CA ILE A 42 -5.10 18.34 0.69
C ILE A 42 -5.26 19.49 1.69
N LEU A 43 -5.85 19.21 2.86
CA LEU A 43 -5.83 20.15 3.98
C LEU A 43 -4.74 19.75 4.99
N LEU A 44 -3.83 20.66 5.31
CA LEU A 44 -2.97 20.58 6.48
C LEU A 44 -3.53 21.49 7.59
N VAL A 45 -3.96 20.91 8.72
CA VAL A 45 -4.23 21.68 9.95
C VAL A 45 -2.99 21.63 10.81
N ASN A 46 -2.32 22.77 10.96
CA ASN A 46 -1.03 22.86 11.62
C ASN A 46 -1.12 23.60 12.96
N SER A 47 -0.24 23.23 13.88
CA SER A 47 -0.12 23.83 15.21
C SER A 47 1.27 23.54 15.78
N GLY A 48 1.59 24.08 16.98
CA GLY A 48 2.91 23.89 17.59
C GLY A 48 4.02 24.43 16.68
N ALA A 49 5.14 23.72 16.56
CA ALA A 49 6.16 24.02 15.55
C ALA A 49 5.69 23.65 14.13
N GLY A 50 4.94 22.57 13.99
CA GLY A 50 4.24 22.22 12.75
C GLY A 50 5.18 21.92 11.58
N THR A 51 6.45 21.62 11.88
CA THR A 51 7.49 21.40 10.86
C THR A 51 7.24 20.08 10.14
N VAL A 52 6.82 19.04 10.86
CA VAL A 52 6.46 17.74 10.29
C VAL A 52 5.36 17.85 9.23
N GLY A 53 4.36 18.71 9.45
CA GLY A 53 3.28 18.94 8.49
C GLY A 53 3.77 19.58 7.18
N VAL A 54 4.66 20.57 7.29
CA VAL A 54 5.26 21.25 6.13
C VAL A 54 6.22 20.31 5.39
N GLU A 55 7.00 19.50 6.11
CA GLU A 55 7.86 18.46 5.53
C GLU A 55 7.04 17.38 4.81
N THR A 56 5.85 17.03 5.31
CA THR A 56 4.91 16.18 4.57
C THR A 56 4.45 16.87 3.28
N LEU A 57 4.01 18.13 3.34
CA LEU A 57 3.55 18.85 2.15
C LEU A 57 4.65 18.99 1.10
N LYS A 58 5.91 19.24 1.48
CA LYS A 58 7.05 19.22 0.54
C LYS A 58 7.07 17.94 -0.30
N ASN A 59 6.92 16.79 0.36
CA ASN A 59 6.94 15.47 -0.27
C ASN A 59 5.66 15.15 -1.06
N LEU A 60 4.63 15.99 -0.99
CA LEU A 60 3.42 15.92 -1.83
C LEU A 60 3.46 16.93 -2.99
N VAL A 61 3.99 18.12 -2.76
CA VAL A 61 4.15 19.19 -3.76
C VAL A 61 5.15 18.77 -4.84
N LEU A 62 6.30 18.19 -4.46
CA LEU A 62 7.31 17.71 -5.41
C LEU A 62 6.77 16.71 -6.44
N PRO A 63 6.02 15.65 -6.07
CA PRO A 63 5.40 14.74 -7.03
C PRO A 63 4.16 15.32 -7.73
N GLY A 64 3.73 16.53 -7.40
CA GLY A 64 2.67 17.24 -8.11
C GLY A 64 1.25 16.87 -7.66
N ILE A 65 0.96 17.00 -6.36
CA ILE A 65 -0.44 17.08 -5.92
C ILE A 65 -1.18 18.23 -6.60
N GLY A 66 -2.50 18.12 -6.78
CA GLY A 66 -3.29 19.18 -7.42
C GLY A 66 -3.31 20.47 -6.62
N GLN A 67 -3.79 20.38 -5.39
CA GLN A 67 -3.95 21.52 -4.50
C GLN A 67 -3.67 21.16 -3.04
N PHE A 68 -3.17 22.13 -2.27
CA PHE A 68 -3.15 22.06 -0.82
C PHE A 68 -3.64 23.36 -0.17
N THR A 69 -4.09 23.27 1.08
CA THR A 69 -4.35 24.41 1.96
C THR A 69 -3.69 24.22 3.31
N ILE A 70 -2.97 25.24 3.81
CA ILE A 70 -2.40 25.25 5.17
C ILE A 70 -3.30 26.08 6.09
N ALA A 71 -3.94 25.43 7.07
CA ALA A 71 -4.67 26.08 8.14
C ALA A 71 -3.78 26.15 9.40
N ASP A 72 -3.21 27.33 9.67
CA ASP A 72 -2.35 27.60 10.82
C ASP A 72 -2.53 29.05 11.28
N LYS A 73 -2.87 29.24 12.56
CA LYS A 73 -3.09 30.57 13.16
C LYS A 73 -1.81 31.24 13.66
N SER A 74 -0.69 30.54 13.63
CA SER A 74 0.55 30.96 14.28
C SER A 74 1.30 31.96 13.41
N ALA A 75 1.91 32.95 14.06
CA ALA A 75 2.91 33.79 13.41
C ALA A 75 4.29 33.14 13.55
N VAL A 76 5.21 33.45 12.63
CA VAL A 76 6.58 32.94 12.66
C VAL A 76 7.32 33.45 13.90
N GLY A 77 7.74 32.51 14.74
CA GLY A 77 8.63 32.70 15.88
C GLY A 77 10.12 32.55 15.53
N GLN A 78 11.00 32.76 16.51
CA GLN A 78 12.44 32.57 16.32
C GLN A 78 12.80 31.09 16.23
N GLU A 79 12.07 30.26 16.98
CA GLU A 79 12.19 28.82 16.99
C GLU A 79 11.90 28.21 15.60
N ASP A 80 10.93 28.76 14.87
CA ASP A 80 10.57 28.27 13.53
C ASP A 80 11.74 28.37 12.55
N LEU A 81 12.53 29.45 12.63
CA LEU A 81 13.70 29.66 11.76
C LEU A 81 14.79 28.58 11.93
N GLY A 82 14.83 27.92 13.09
CA GLY A 82 15.82 26.88 13.37
C GLY A 82 15.42 25.49 12.86
N VAL A 83 14.13 25.27 12.58
CA VAL A 83 13.58 23.93 12.32
C VAL A 83 12.81 23.83 11.01
N ASN A 84 12.30 24.93 10.47
CA ASN A 84 11.49 24.96 9.27
C ASN A 84 12.29 25.51 8.08
N PHE A 85 12.51 24.65 7.07
CA PHE A 85 13.26 25.01 5.86
C PHE A 85 12.51 26.02 4.96
N PHE A 86 11.19 26.15 5.13
CA PHE A 86 10.30 26.94 4.26
C PHE A 86 9.91 28.27 4.90
N ILE A 87 10.80 28.85 5.71
CA ILE A 87 10.64 30.14 6.36
C ILE A 87 12.01 30.80 6.50
N ASP A 88 12.09 32.11 6.29
CA ASP A 88 13.28 32.91 6.57
C ASP A 88 12.97 34.06 7.56
N ASP A 89 14.02 34.78 7.96
CA ASP A 89 13.94 35.87 8.95
C ASP A 89 13.05 37.04 8.51
N SER A 90 12.80 37.19 7.21
CA SER A 90 11.89 38.23 6.68
C SER A 90 10.42 37.97 7.02
N TRP A 91 10.08 36.75 7.43
CA TRP A 91 8.74 36.35 7.84
C TRP A 91 8.50 36.45 9.35
N LEU A 92 9.50 36.81 10.16
CA LEU A 92 9.32 36.95 11.62
C LEU A 92 8.12 37.81 11.99
N GLY A 93 7.27 37.27 12.87
CA GLY A 93 6.04 37.93 13.34
C GLY A 93 4.89 37.93 12.32
N LYS A 94 5.07 37.38 11.11
CA LYS A 94 4.03 37.28 10.08
C LYS A 94 3.39 35.91 10.04
N SER A 95 2.32 35.75 9.26
CA SER A 95 1.64 34.46 9.05
C SER A 95 2.58 33.32 8.63
N ARG A 96 2.66 32.27 9.47
CA ARG A 96 3.43 31.06 9.16
C ARG A 96 2.80 30.26 8.02
N ALA A 97 1.47 30.19 7.98
CA ALA A 97 0.73 29.49 6.92
C ALA A 97 1.04 30.09 5.54
N GLU A 98 1.08 31.42 5.45
CA GLU A 98 1.39 32.15 4.23
C GLU A 98 2.84 31.95 3.81
N ALA A 99 3.78 32.10 4.75
CA ALA A 99 5.21 31.90 4.50
C ALA A 99 5.48 30.51 3.89
N CYS A 100 5.04 29.45 4.58
CA CYS A 100 5.25 28.09 4.11
C CYS A 100 4.55 27.82 2.77
N THR A 101 3.36 28.37 2.54
CA THR A 101 2.66 28.20 1.27
C THR A 101 3.45 28.81 0.11
N ASN A 102 3.97 30.02 0.28
CA ASN A 102 4.75 30.71 -0.75
C ASN A 102 6.01 29.91 -1.12
N PHE A 103 6.81 29.49 -0.13
CA PHE A 103 8.03 28.73 -0.40
C PHE A 103 7.76 27.32 -0.95
N LEU A 104 6.68 26.65 -0.52
CA LEU A 104 6.31 25.35 -1.09
C LEU A 104 5.95 25.47 -2.57
N LEU A 105 5.26 26.53 -2.98
CA LEU A 105 4.89 26.75 -4.39
C LEU A 105 6.09 26.98 -5.31
N GLU A 106 7.24 27.42 -4.77
CA GLU A 106 8.49 27.51 -5.53
C GLU A 106 9.01 26.13 -5.98
N LEU A 107 8.68 25.06 -5.24
CA LEU A 107 9.12 23.70 -5.58
C LEU A 107 8.41 23.16 -6.82
N ASN A 108 7.15 23.54 -7.02
CA ASN A 108 6.35 23.03 -8.12
C ASN A 108 5.24 24.02 -8.55
N PRO A 109 5.47 24.80 -9.62
CA PRO A 109 4.49 25.79 -10.11
C PRO A 109 3.18 25.20 -10.66
N GLU A 110 3.09 23.88 -10.85
CA GLU A 110 1.86 23.21 -11.29
C GLU A 110 0.86 22.98 -10.14
N VAL A 111 1.33 23.10 -8.90
CA VAL A 111 0.53 22.89 -7.69
C VAL A 111 -0.16 24.19 -7.28
N GLN A 112 -1.41 24.09 -6.81
CA GLN A 112 -2.13 25.22 -6.24
C GLN A 112 -2.00 25.20 -4.71
N GLY A 113 -1.74 26.36 -4.10
CA GLY A 113 -1.50 26.48 -2.67
C GLY A 113 -2.31 27.61 -2.07
N GLU A 114 -3.06 27.30 -1.01
CA GLU A 114 -3.84 28.26 -0.25
C GLU A 114 -3.44 28.24 1.22
N TRP A 115 -3.80 29.28 1.97
CA TRP A 115 -3.55 29.37 3.41
C TRP A 115 -4.74 29.98 4.14
N TYR A 116 -4.87 29.63 5.42
CA TYR A 116 -5.89 30.12 6.32
C TYR A 116 -5.32 30.33 7.73
N PRO A 117 -5.57 31.47 8.39
CA PRO A 117 -6.38 32.61 7.93
C PRO A 117 -5.66 33.47 6.89
N LYS A 118 -6.43 34.22 6.08
CA LYS A 118 -5.87 35.09 5.02
C LYS A 118 -5.32 36.40 5.55
N THR A 119 -5.87 36.92 6.65
CA THR A 119 -5.42 38.17 7.27
C THR A 119 -4.89 37.90 8.67
N GLU A 120 -3.79 38.57 9.02
CA GLU A 120 -3.28 38.56 10.39
C GLU A 120 -4.30 39.18 11.35
N GLY A 121 -4.60 38.45 12.43
CA GLY A 121 -5.58 38.87 13.44
C GLY A 121 -7.02 38.42 13.19
N ASP A 122 -7.32 37.79 12.06
CA ASP A 122 -8.62 37.15 11.84
C ASP A 122 -8.85 36.04 12.87
N SER A 123 -10.11 35.87 13.30
CA SER A 123 -10.47 34.77 14.20
C SER A 123 -10.26 33.43 13.49
N PHE A 124 -9.41 32.57 14.02
CA PHE A 124 -9.24 31.21 13.52
C PHE A 124 -10.48 30.37 13.84
N ASN A 125 -11.38 30.24 12.86
CA ASN A 125 -12.57 29.39 12.94
C ASN A 125 -12.45 28.25 11.91
N LEU A 126 -12.03 27.08 12.37
CA LEU A 126 -11.84 25.92 11.52
C LEU A 126 -13.18 25.34 11.01
N GLU A 127 -14.25 25.43 11.81
CA GLU A 127 -15.57 24.89 11.45
C GLU A 127 -16.20 25.66 10.28
N ALA A 128 -16.18 26.99 10.35
CA ALA A 128 -16.64 27.86 9.27
C ALA A 128 -15.79 27.62 8.00
N PHE A 129 -14.47 27.56 8.15
CA PHE A 129 -13.57 27.30 7.04
C PHE A 129 -13.87 25.95 6.35
N LEU A 130 -14.03 24.86 7.11
CA LEU A 130 -14.36 23.54 6.56
C LEU A 130 -15.73 23.52 5.86
N SER A 131 -16.69 24.31 6.35
CA SER A 131 -18.03 24.41 5.78
C SER A 131 -18.05 25.17 4.45
N ASP A 132 -17.22 26.20 4.32
CA ASP A 132 -17.14 27.05 3.11
C ASP A 132 -16.15 26.50 2.06
N SER A 133 -15.26 25.57 2.47
CA SER A 133 -14.25 24.98 1.59
C SER A 133 -14.81 23.90 0.67
N PRO A 134 -14.22 23.71 -0.53
CA PRO A 134 -14.48 22.52 -1.32
C PRO A 134 -14.06 21.26 -0.56
N ALA A 135 -14.68 20.12 -0.89
CA ALA A 135 -14.33 18.86 -0.27
C ALA A 135 -12.83 18.54 -0.48
N PHE A 136 -12.15 18.20 0.62
CA PHE A 136 -10.77 17.75 0.58
C PHE A 136 -10.70 16.27 0.23
N THR A 137 -9.68 15.87 -0.52
CA THR A 137 -9.35 14.47 -0.77
C THR A 137 -8.84 13.79 0.50
N MET A 138 -8.09 14.53 1.33
CA MET A 138 -7.51 14.05 2.58
C MET A 138 -7.19 15.21 3.54
N ILE A 139 -7.25 14.96 4.84
CA ILE A 139 -6.83 15.92 5.87
C ILE A 139 -5.64 15.36 6.66
N LEU A 140 -4.54 16.11 6.68
CA LEU A 140 -3.41 15.92 7.57
C LEU A 140 -3.54 16.91 8.73
N TYR A 141 -3.33 16.45 9.96
CA TYR A 141 -3.29 17.37 11.10
C TYR A 141 -2.10 17.06 12.02
N ALA A 142 -1.28 18.08 12.25
CA ALA A 142 -0.14 18.01 13.15
C ALA A 142 -0.59 18.30 14.58
N LEU A 143 -0.15 17.48 15.52
CA LEU A 143 -0.41 17.60 16.95
C LEU A 143 0.75 18.38 17.59
N PRO A 144 0.51 19.12 18.68
CA PRO A 144 -0.70 19.10 19.50
C PRO A 144 -1.84 19.97 18.98
N LEU A 145 -3.09 19.49 19.08
CA LEU A 145 -4.29 20.28 18.76
C LEU A 145 -5.30 20.28 19.91
N PRO A 146 -6.07 21.38 20.07
CA PRO A 146 -7.22 21.40 20.97
C PRO A 146 -8.19 20.24 20.66
N GLN A 147 -8.71 19.60 21.71
CA GLN A 147 -9.54 18.39 21.57
C GLN A 147 -10.83 18.65 20.76
N ASP A 148 -11.41 19.85 20.88
CA ASP A 148 -12.55 20.29 20.09
C ASP A 148 -12.24 20.35 18.59
N GLN A 149 -11.04 20.81 18.22
CA GLN A 149 -10.60 20.81 16.82
C GLN A 149 -10.35 19.40 16.28
N VAL A 150 -9.75 18.51 17.09
CA VAL A 150 -9.58 17.11 16.71
C VAL A 150 -10.94 16.44 16.48
N GLN A 151 -11.91 16.67 17.36
CA GLN A 151 -13.27 16.13 17.23
C GLN A 151 -13.98 16.69 15.98
N LEU A 152 -13.82 17.99 15.71
CA LEU A 152 -14.36 18.64 14.52
C LEU A 152 -13.82 17.98 13.24
N ILE A 153 -12.50 17.79 13.14
CA ILE A 153 -11.86 17.13 11.99
C ILE A 153 -12.37 15.71 11.82
N GLN A 154 -12.47 14.94 12.92
CA GLN A 154 -12.97 13.57 12.88
C GLN A 154 -14.44 13.48 12.44
N ASN A 155 -15.30 14.37 12.96
CA ASN A 155 -16.70 14.43 12.57
C ASN A 155 -16.86 14.79 11.10
N TYR A 156 -16.13 15.80 10.62
CA TYR A 156 -16.11 16.21 9.22
C TYR A 156 -15.62 15.07 8.31
N SER A 157 -14.52 14.41 8.67
CA SER A 157 -13.97 13.25 7.97
C SER A 157 -15.00 12.11 7.85
N GLN A 158 -15.69 11.79 8.93
CA GLN A 158 -16.71 10.73 8.94
C GLN A 158 -17.93 11.11 8.09
N GLN A 159 -18.41 12.35 8.21
CA GLN A 159 -19.54 12.84 7.44
C GLN A 159 -19.28 12.84 5.93
N HIS A 160 -18.07 13.23 5.52
CA HIS A 160 -17.70 13.39 4.11
C HIS A 160 -16.96 12.17 3.52
N ASN A 161 -16.73 11.12 4.32
CA ASN A 161 -15.90 9.96 3.96
C ASN A 161 -14.49 10.36 3.46
N ILE A 162 -13.85 11.28 4.18
CA ILE A 162 -12.50 11.76 3.87
C ILE A 162 -11.47 11.08 4.76
N PRO A 163 -10.43 10.43 4.22
CA PRO A 163 -9.31 9.92 5.01
C PRO A 163 -8.59 11.00 5.81
N THR A 164 -8.07 10.64 6.99
CA THR A 164 -7.25 11.54 7.81
C THR A 164 -5.94 10.90 8.24
N ILE A 165 -4.91 11.72 8.43
CA ILE A 165 -3.69 11.33 9.15
C ILE A 165 -3.44 12.32 10.27
N ALA A 166 -3.35 11.81 11.50
CA ALA A 166 -2.81 12.53 12.64
C ALA A 166 -1.30 12.32 12.68
N VAL A 167 -0.50 13.35 12.88
CA VAL A 167 0.95 13.23 13.09
C VAL A 167 1.37 14.00 14.33
N HIS A 168 2.27 13.43 15.14
CA HIS A 168 2.87 14.10 16.29
C HIS A 168 4.36 13.88 16.30
N SER A 169 5.14 14.95 16.42
CA SER A 169 6.61 14.94 16.40
C SER A 169 7.11 15.76 17.57
N VAL A 170 7.87 15.15 18.48
CA VAL A 170 8.41 15.82 19.68
C VAL A 170 9.80 15.26 19.98
N GLY A 171 10.80 16.14 19.95
CA GLY A 171 12.20 15.78 20.17
C GLY A 171 12.66 14.71 19.19
N PHE A 172 13.09 13.56 19.72
CA PHE A 172 13.52 12.40 18.95
C PHE A 172 12.40 11.41 18.59
N TYR A 173 11.16 11.67 19.00
CA TYR A 173 10.07 10.72 18.86
C TYR A 173 8.99 11.26 17.97
N SER A 174 8.32 10.36 17.25
CA SER A 174 7.10 10.72 16.54
C SER A 174 6.17 9.53 16.39
N TYR A 175 4.91 9.81 16.09
CA TYR A 175 4.01 8.82 15.55
C TYR A 175 3.11 9.47 14.51
N PHE A 176 2.53 8.65 13.64
CA PHE A 176 1.36 9.04 12.87
C PHE A 176 0.33 7.93 12.86
N LYS A 177 -0.94 8.35 12.71
CA LYS A 177 -2.09 7.45 12.69
C LYS A 177 -2.98 7.79 11.51
N SER A 178 -3.16 6.81 10.62
CA SER A 178 -4.09 6.89 9.50
C SER A 178 -5.48 6.41 9.92
N THR A 179 -6.51 7.17 9.55
CA THR A 179 -7.92 6.79 9.70
C THR A 179 -8.58 6.79 8.33
N LEU A 180 -8.99 5.60 7.87
CA LEU A 180 -9.71 5.43 6.61
C LEU A 180 -11.21 5.25 6.90
N PRO A 181 -12.09 6.04 6.27
CA PRO A 181 -13.52 5.97 6.50
C PRO A 181 -14.10 4.69 5.86
N GLY A 182 -14.73 3.87 6.68
CA GLY A 182 -15.30 2.60 6.25
C GLY A 182 -14.25 1.63 5.72
N THR A 183 -14.70 0.74 4.85
CA THR A 183 -13.85 -0.28 4.25
C THR A 183 -13.14 0.29 3.02
N PHE A 184 -11.83 0.04 2.91
CA PHE A 184 -10.97 0.62 1.88
C PHE A 184 -10.36 -0.49 1.00
N PRO A 185 -10.93 -0.78 -0.17
CA PRO A 185 -10.43 -1.80 -1.08
C PRO A 185 -9.22 -1.31 -1.89
N ILE A 186 -8.23 -2.18 -2.08
CA ILE A 186 -7.04 -1.92 -2.88
C ILE A 186 -6.87 -3.07 -3.86
N VAL A 187 -6.97 -2.73 -5.15
CA VAL A 187 -6.76 -3.68 -6.25
C VAL A 187 -5.28 -3.81 -6.55
N ASP A 188 -4.58 -2.69 -6.72
CA ASP A 188 -3.18 -2.68 -7.11
C ASP A 188 -2.26 -2.56 -5.90
N THR A 189 -2.02 -3.68 -5.23
CA THR A 189 -1.17 -3.72 -4.04
C THR A 189 0.32 -3.71 -4.35
N HIS A 190 0.73 -3.68 -5.62
CA HIS A 190 2.13 -3.80 -6.06
C HIS A 190 2.87 -4.97 -5.39
N PRO A 191 2.38 -6.21 -5.57
CA PRO A 191 3.07 -7.40 -5.09
C PRO A 191 4.45 -7.55 -5.76
N ASP A 192 5.36 -8.27 -5.12
CA ASP A 192 6.63 -8.67 -5.73
C ASP A 192 6.39 -9.35 -7.09
N GLU A 193 7.17 -8.99 -8.11
CA GLU A 193 6.99 -9.48 -9.48
C GLU A 193 6.96 -11.01 -9.52
N THR A 194 7.81 -11.66 -8.72
CA THR A 194 7.93 -13.11 -8.69
C THR A 194 6.73 -13.80 -8.02
N ALA A 195 5.94 -13.06 -7.22
CA ALA A 195 4.72 -13.55 -6.60
C ALA A 195 3.54 -13.57 -7.60
N THR A 196 3.56 -12.68 -8.61
CA THR A 196 2.47 -12.53 -9.60
C THR A 196 2.40 -13.65 -10.64
N THR A 197 3.45 -14.45 -10.77
CA THR A 197 3.55 -15.53 -11.75
C THR A 197 2.55 -16.65 -11.49
N ASP A 198 1.64 -16.88 -12.44
CA ASP A 198 0.69 -18.00 -12.47
C ASP A 198 0.91 -18.84 -13.74
N LEU A 199 1.72 -19.90 -13.61
CA LEU A 199 2.10 -20.77 -14.74
C LEU A 199 1.01 -21.79 -15.13
N ARG A 200 -0.07 -21.95 -14.34
CA ARG A 200 -1.14 -22.94 -14.60
C ARG A 200 -0.69 -24.39 -14.81
N LEU A 201 0.44 -24.80 -14.23
CA LEU A 201 1.01 -26.15 -14.39
C LEU A 201 0.05 -27.29 -14.01
N LEU A 202 -0.75 -27.10 -12.94
CA LEU A 202 -1.68 -28.13 -12.46
C LEU A 202 -3.09 -28.02 -13.05
N ALA A 203 -3.35 -26.99 -13.87
CA ALA A 203 -4.62 -26.77 -14.53
C ALA A 203 -4.44 -26.05 -15.87
N PRO A 204 -3.64 -26.62 -16.79
CA PRO A 204 -3.36 -26.00 -18.09
C PRO A 204 -4.63 -26.01 -18.95
N TRP A 205 -4.74 -25.05 -19.87
CA TRP A 205 -5.83 -24.99 -20.83
C TRP A 205 -5.40 -25.63 -22.17
N PRO A 206 -6.35 -26.01 -23.05
CA PRO A 206 -6.05 -26.82 -24.24
C PRO A 206 -4.91 -26.28 -25.10
N GLU A 207 -4.90 -24.98 -25.37
CA GLU A 207 -3.88 -24.33 -26.20
C GLU A 207 -2.47 -24.40 -25.59
N LEU A 208 -2.36 -24.31 -24.25
CA LEU A 208 -1.09 -24.48 -23.55
C LEU A 208 -0.60 -25.93 -23.58
N VAL A 209 -1.53 -26.89 -23.43
CA VAL A 209 -1.22 -28.32 -23.52
C VAL A 209 -0.76 -28.69 -24.91
N GLU A 210 -1.47 -28.23 -25.95
CA GLU A 210 -1.14 -28.48 -27.35
C GLU A 210 0.25 -27.92 -27.70
N PHE A 211 0.54 -26.67 -27.29
CA PHE A 211 1.84 -26.06 -27.47
C PHE A 211 2.95 -26.87 -26.78
N SER A 212 2.74 -27.27 -25.52
CA SER A 212 3.73 -28.06 -24.77
C SER A 212 3.98 -29.41 -25.43
N ARG A 213 2.92 -30.16 -25.77
CA ARG A 213 3.05 -31.47 -26.39
C ARG A 213 3.72 -31.42 -27.76
N GLY A 214 3.39 -30.41 -28.58
CA GLY A 214 4.03 -30.22 -29.88
C GLY A 214 5.55 -29.97 -29.76
N MET A 215 6.00 -29.32 -28.69
CA MET A 215 7.43 -29.12 -28.44
C MET A 215 8.13 -30.34 -27.84
N THR A 216 7.39 -31.21 -27.13
CA THR A 216 7.97 -32.36 -26.43
C THR A 216 7.62 -33.72 -27.02
N GLU A 217 7.01 -33.78 -28.21
CA GLU A 217 6.56 -35.05 -28.83
C GLU A 217 7.70 -36.07 -28.94
N ASN A 218 8.92 -35.59 -29.20
CA ASN A 218 10.12 -36.40 -29.34
C ASN A 218 11.28 -35.88 -28.47
N ILE A 219 10.97 -35.43 -27.25
CA ILE A 219 11.92 -34.74 -26.35
C ILE A 219 13.28 -35.45 -26.21
N ASP A 220 13.27 -36.79 -26.15
CA ASP A 220 14.48 -37.61 -26.01
C ASP A 220 15.40 -37.59 -27.23
N THR A 221 14.87 -37.24 -28.40
CA THR A 221 15.59 -37.26 -29.69
C THR A 221 15.77 -35.88 -30.32
N LEU A 222 15.31 -34.82 -29.64
CA LEU A 222 15.61 -33.43 -30.02
C LEU A 222 17.11 -33.21 -30.08
N ASP A 223 17.56 -32.34 -31.00
CA ASP A 223 18.95 -31.90 -30.99
C ASP A 223 19.25 -31.10 -29.71
N SER A 224 20.53 -31.05 -29.31
CA SER A 224 20.93 -30.41 -28.05
C SER A 224 20.60 -28.92 -28.00
N HIS A 225 20.56 -28.24 -29.15
CA HIS A 225 20.19 -26.84 -29.19
C HIS A 225 18.68 -26.66 -28.98
N GLU A 226 17.82 -27.45 -29.62
CA GLU A 226 16.37 -27.39 -29.39
C GLU A 226 15.99 -27.80 -27.96
N HIS A 227 16.61 -28.86 -27.42
CA HIS A 227 16.37 -29.34 -26.06
C HIS A 227 16.76 -28.29 -25.00
N GLY A 228 17.94 -27.68 -25.13
CA GLY A 228 18.44 -26.63 -24.23
C GLY A 228 17.69 -25.29 -24.33
N HIS A 229 16.75 -25.16 -25.27
CA HIS A 229 15.90 -23.96 -25.43
C HIS A 229 14.41 -24.24 -25.22
N LEU A 230 14.05 -25.40 -24.66
CA LEU A 230 12.68 -25.66 -24.21
C LEU A 230 12.35 -24.73 -23.03
N PRO A 231 11.25 -23.96 -23.06
CA PRO A 231 10.85 -23.13 -21.93
C PRO A 231 10.56 -23.98 -20.69
N LEU A 232 10.87 -23.48 -19.50
CA LEU A 232 10.64 -24.21 -18.25
C LEU A 232 9.19 -24.69 -18.08
N VAL A 233 8.21 -23.91 -18.58
CA VAL A 233 6.78 -24.28 -18.53
C VAL A 233 6.52 -25.55 -19.33
N VAL A 234 7.13 -25.67 -20.50
CA VAL A 234 6.99 -26.83 -21.40
C VAL A 234 7.65 -28.07 -20.78
N ILE A 235 8.85 -27.91 -20.22
CA ILE A 235 9.56 -28.97 -19.48
C ILE A 235 8.68 -29.49 -18.34
N LEU A 236 8.20 -28.59 -17.48
CA LEU A 236 7.42 -28.97 -16.31
C LEU A 236 6.08 -29.63 -16.69
N LEU A 237 5.37 -29.13 -17.70
CA LEU A 237 4.13 -29.75 -18.17
C LEU A 237 4.35 -31.17 -18.71
N HIS A 238 5.43 -31.38 -19.47
CA HIS A 238 5.78 -32.69 -19.99
C HIS A 238 6.02 -33.71 -18.86
N TYR A 239 6.89 -33.37 -17.90
CA TYR A 239 7.18 -34.30 -16.80
C TYR A 239 6.00 -34.43 -15.82
N LEU A 240 5.15 -33.42 -15.67
CA LEU A 240 3.91 -33.55 -14.89
C LEU A 240 2.96 -34.56 -15.53
N GLU A 241 2.85 -34.57 -16.86
CA GLU A 241 2.06 -35.58 -17.58
C GLU A 241 2.61 -37.00 -17.35
N GLN A 242 3.94 -37.19 -17.40
CA GLN A 242 4.56 -38.48 -17.06
C GLN A 242 4.35 -38.87 -15.59
N TRP A 243 4.45 -37.91 -14.67
CA TRP A 243 4.20 -38.13 -13.25
C TRP A 243 2.76 -38.61 -13.02
N GLN A 244 1.78 -37.94 -13.62
CA GLN A 244 0.37 -38.32 -13.54
C GLN A 244 0.13 -39.75 -14.06
N GLN A 245 0.78 -40.14 -15.15
CA GLN A 245 0.65 -41.52 -15.69
C GLN A 245 1.17 -42.58 -14.74
N THR A 246 2.20 -42.27 -13.95
CA THR A 246 2.83 -43.20 -13.00
C THR A 246 2.22 -43.17 -11.59
N HIS A 247 1.36 -42.18 -11.30
CA HIS A 247 0.78 -41.94 -9.98
C HIS A 247 -0.76 -41.79 -10.04
N ASP A 248 -1.43 -42.59 -10.88
CA ASP A 248 -2.90 -42.67 -11.00
C ASP A 248 -3.59 -41.30 -11.20
N GLY A 249 -2.96 -40.40 -11.93
CA GLY A 249 -3.45 -39.05 -12.23
C GLY A 249 -3.18 -38.00 -11.14
N ALA A 250 -2.49 -38.35 -10.05
CA ALA A 250 -2.18 -37.43 -8.96
C ALA A 250 -1.07 -36.42 -9.33
N ASN A 251 -1.15 -35.21 -8.78
CA ASN A 251 -0.12 -34.18 -8.92
C ASN A 251 0.90 -34.21 -7.76
N PRO A 252 2.18 -33.87 -7.98
CA PRO A 252 3.21 -33.87 -6.94
C PRO A 252 3.10 -32.61 -6.06
N THR A 253 2.12 -32.58 -5.16
CA THR A 253 1.83 -31.37 -4.35
C THR A 253 2.42 -31.40 -2.95
N SER A 254 2.70 -32.58 -2.38
CA SER A 254 3.33 -32.68 -1.06
C SER A 254 4.82 -32.34 -1.14
N TYR A 255 5.45 -31.97 -0.01
CA TYR A 255 6.89 -31.68 0.00
C TYR A 255 7.74 -32.88 -0.48
N ALA A 256 7.35 -34.08 -0.07
CA ALA A 256 8.01 -35.33 -0.49
C ALA A 256 7.85 -35.55 -2.00
N ASP A 257 6.63 -35.41 -2.52
CA ASP A 257 6.37 -35.61 -3.96
C ASP A 257 7.08 -34.55 -4.80
N LYS A 258 7.07 -33.28 -4.37
CA LYS A 258 7.81 -32.22 -5.07
C LYS A 258 9.31 -32.49 -5.08
N THR A 259 9.87 -33.03 -4.01
CA THR A 259 11.29 -33.38 -3.96
C THR A 259 11.60 -34.51 -4.94
N SER A 260 10.73 -35.52 -5.01
CA SER A 260 10.86 -36.63 -5.97
C SER A 260 10.70 -36.14 -7.41
N PHE A 261 9.65 -35.37 -7.70
CA PHE A 261 9.39 -34.78 -9.01
C PHE A 261 10.52 -33.87 -9.47
N ARG A 262 11.05 -33.03 -8.58
CA ARG A 262 12.22 -32.17 -8.84
C ARG A 262 13.43 -33.01 -9.25
N LYS A 263 13.64 -34.15 -8.59
CA LYS A 263 14.72 -35.09 -8.95
C LYS A 263 14.48 -35.69 -10.34
N THR A 264 13.26 -36.09 -10.67
CA THR A 264 12.91 -36.59 -12.02
C THR A 264 13.25 -35.58 -13.12
N VAL A 265 12.87 -34.30 -12.93
CA VAL A 265 13.20 -33.25 -13.90
C VAL A 265 14.71 -33.04 -13.99
N SER A 266 15.42 -33.08 -12.85
CA SER A 266 16.89 -32.93 -12.81
C SER A 266 17.62 -34.08 -13.49
N GLU A 267 17.12 -35.32 -13.40
CA GLU A 267 17.74 -36.50 -14.02
C GLU A 267 17.55 -36.53 -15.54
N ALA A 268 16.57 -35.78 -16.05
CA ALA A 268 16.33 -35.64 -17.49
C ALA A 268 17.18 -34.57 -18.17
N MET A 269 17.91 -33.75 -17.40
CA MET A 269 18.82 -32.74 -17.93
C MET A 269 20.02 -33.39 -18.62
N ARG A 270 20.35 -32.94 -19.83
CA ARG A 270 21.52 -33.45 -20.56
C ARG A 270 22.80 -32.80 -20.01
N THR A 271 23.84 -33.60 -19.85
CA THR A 271 25.15 -33.18 -19.32
C THR A 271 26.29 -33.44 -20.30
N ASP A 272 26.00 -34.10 -21.41
CA ASP A 272 26.91 -34.45 -22.50
C ASP A 272 27.04 -33.33 -23.54
N ASN A 273 26.92 -32.07 -23.09
CA ASN A 273 27.09 -30.87 -23.90
C ASN A 273 28.36 -30.09 -23.45
N PRO A 274 28.85 -29.13 -24.25
CA PRO A 274 30.06 -28.36 -23.92
C PRO A 274 29.97 -27.54 -22.62
N GLU A 275 28.76 -27.25 -22.14
CA GLU A 275 28.48 -26.40 -20.99
C GLU A 275 28.30 -27.21 -19.69
N GLY A 276 28.17 -28.54 -19.78
CA GLY A 276 28.05 -29.47 -18.65
C GLY A 276 26.66 -29.52 -17.99
N GLY A 277 25.65 -28.90 -18.60
CA GLY A 277 24.28 -28.80 -18.10
C GLY A 277 23.39 -27.96 -19.01
N GLU A 278 22.13 -27.75 -18.64
CA GLU A 278 21.18 -26.96 -19.44
C GLU A 278 20.42 -25.97 -18.53
N GLU A 279 20.66 -24.67 -18.74
CA GLU A 279 20.12 -23.61 -17.88
C GLU A 279 18.58 -23.63 -17.79
N ASN A 280 17.89 -23.99 -18.87
CA ASN A 280 16.42 -24.11 -18.89
C ASN A 280 15.89 -25.23 -17.97
N PHE A 281 16.63 -26.35 -17.87
CA PHE A 281 16.30 -27.42 -16.92
C PHE A 281 16.63 -27.01 -15.49
N GLU A 282 17.73 -26.29 -15.26
CA GLU A 282 18.04 -25.73 -13.94
C GLU A 282 16.93 -24.76 -13.47
N GLU A 283 16.43 -23.90 -14.36
CA GLU A 283 15.27 -23.04 -14.11
C GLU A 283 14.01 -23.85 -13.78
N ALA A 284 13.71 -24.90 -14.55
CA ALA A 284 12.57 -25.78 -14.28
C ALA A 284 12.69 -26.46 -12.90
N VAL A 285 13.86 -27.00 -12.57
CA VAL A 285 14.18 -27.62 -11.28
C VAL A 285 14.02 -26.63 -10.12
N ALA A 286 14.45 -25.38 -10.28
CA ALA A 286 14.30 -24.34 -9.28
C ALA A 286 12.82 -23.91 -9.11
N ALA A 287 12.04 -23.92 -10.20
CA ALA A 287 10.65 -23.51 -10.22
C ALA A 287 9.70 -24.51 -9.53
N VAL A 288 10.05 -25.80 -9.42
CA VAL A 288 9.16 -26.86 -8.90
C VAL A 288 8.53 -26.50 -7.55
N MET A 289 9.35 -26.13 -6.56
CA MET A 289 8.86 -25.91 -5.20
C MET A 289 7.84 -24.77 -5.12
N LYS A 290 8.07 -23.71 -5.91
CA LYS A 290 7.30 -22.48 -5.92
C LYS A 290 6.04 -22.56 -6.78
N HIS A 291 6.11 -23.20 -7.95
CA HIS A 291 5.05 -23.11 -8.97
C HIS A 291 4.20 -24.37 -9.11
N VAL A 292 4.67 -25.54 -8.67
CA VAL A 292 3.86 -26.77 -8.63
C VAL A 292 3.04 -26.75 -7.35
N VAL A 293 2.02 -25.90 -7.30
CA VAL A 293 1.17 -25.67 -6.13
C VAL A 293 -0.28 -25.72 -6.55
N THR A 294 -1.13 -26.35 -5.74
CA THR A 294 -2.57 -26.36 -5.95
C THR A 294 -3.12 -24.92 -5.88
N PRO A 295 -3.80 -24.44 -6.93
CA PRO A 295 -4.44 -23.13 -6.90
C PRO A 295 -5.45 -23.05 -5.75
N SER A 296 -5.39 -21.99 -4.97
CA SER A 296 -6.33 -21.72 -3.88
C SER A 296 -6.81 -20.28 -3.93
N LEU A 297 -8.00 -20.03 -3.38
CA LEU A 297 -8.51 -18.68 -3.18
C LEU A 297 -7.74 -18.04 -2.01
N PRO A 298 -7.02 -16.92 -2.21
CA PRO A 298 -6.33 -16.23 -1.13
C PRO A 298 -7.34 -15.76 -0.06
N SER A 299 -6.91 -15.77 1.20
CA SER A 299 -7.75 -15.33 2.32
C SER A 299 -8.23 -13.88 2.17
N SER A 300 -7.37 -12.98 1.67
CA SER A 300 -7.72 -11.58 1.45
C SER A 300 -8.81 -11.42 0.40
N LEU A 301 -8.73 -12.13 -0.73
CA LEU A 301 -9.78 -12.09 -1.76
C LEU A 301 -11.06 -12.77 -1.26
N LYS A 302 -10.95 -13.84 -0.46
CA LYS A 302 -12.11 -14.48 0.17
C LYS A 302 -12.87 -13.49 1.06
N GLN A 303 -12.17 -12.66 1.85
CA GLN A 303 -12.80 -11.59 2.63
C GLN A 303 -13.58 -10.60 1.76
N VAL A 304 -13.08 -10.28 0.56
CA VAL A 304 -13.83 -9.44 -0.40
C VAL A 304 -15.09 -10.16 -0.87
N PHE A 305 -15.01 -11.45 -1.21
CA PHE A 305 -16.16 -12.22 -1.69
C PHE A 305 -17.24 -12.43 -0.62
N ASP A 306 -16.82 -12.54 0.63
CA ASP A 306 -17.69 -12.82 1.77
C ASP A 306 -18.17 -11.52 2.47
N TYR A 307 -17.69 -10.35 2.03
CA TYR A 307 -18.04 -9.06 2.62
C TYR A 307 -19.55 -8.80 2.54
N ILE A 308 -20.15 -8.54 3.71
CA ILE A 308 -21.57 -8.20 3.83
C ILE A 308 -21.72 -6.69 3.91
N HIS A 309 -22.35 -6.11 2.89
CA HIS A 309 -22.60 -4.68 2.86
C HIS A 309 -23.63 -4.24 3.91
N PRO A 310 -23.34 -3.20 4.71
CA PRO A 310 -24.35 -2.57 5.55
C PRO A 310 -25.51 -2.02 4.70
N ALA A 311 -26.74 -2.14 5.19
CA ALA A 311 -27.96 -1.77 4.45
C ALA A 311 -28.06 -0.29 4.04
N SER A 312 -27.22 0.58 4.60
CA SER A 312 -27.17 2.02 4.34
C SER A 312 -26.13 2.44 3.30
N THR A 313 -25.33 1.53 2.75
CA THR A 313 -24.14 1.90 1.97
C THR A 313 -24.40 1.98 0.46
N GLN A 314 -24.32 3.18 -0.13
CA GLN A 314 -24.37 3.39 -1.60
C GLN A 314 -23.20 2.72 -2.36
N GLN A 315 -22.13 2.30 -1.65
CA GLN A 315 -20.96 1.65 -2.23
C GLN A 315 -21.26 0.31 -2.93
N ILE A 316 -22.41 -0.34 -2.66
CA ILE A 316 -22.83 -1.58 -3.34
C ILE A 316 -22.79 -1.43 -4.87
N HIS A 317 -23.02 -0.21 -5.38
CA HIS A 317 -23.02 0.09 -6.80
C HIS A 317 -21.66 0.58 -7.34
N SER A 318 -20.59 0.57 -6.54
CA SER A 318 -19.27 0.94 -7.06
C SER A 318 -18.73 -0.15 -7.99
N SER A 319 -17.99 0.26 -9.03
CA SER A 319 -17.37 -0.66 -9.97
C SER A 319 -16.54 -1.75 -9.29
N PHE A 320 -15.84 -1.43 -8.20
CA PHE A 320 -15.04 -2.41 -7.45
C PHE A 320 -15.87 -3.63 -7.02
N TRP A 321 -17.02 -3.41 -6.36
CA TRP A 321 -17.84 -4.50 -5.81
C TRP A 321 -18.57 -5.28 -6.92
N ILE A 322 -18.95 -4.59 -7.99
CA ILE A 322 -19.54 -5.23 -9.19
C ILE A 322 -18.52 -6.17 -9.85
N ILE A 323 -17.28 -5.72 -10.01
CA ILE A 323 -16.20 -6.53 -10.57
C ILE A 323 -15.85 -7.68 -9.61
N ALA A 324 -15.81 -7.44 -8.30
CA ALA A 324 -15.58 -8.49 -7.31
C ALA A 324 -16.63 -9.61 -7.40
N GLU A 325 -17.91 -9.26 -7.52
CA GLU A 325 -19.00 -10.22 -7.73
C GLU A 325 -18.87 -10.96 -9.06
N ALA A 326 -18.48 -10.28 -10.15
CA ALA A 326 -18.23 -10.92 -11.43
C ALA A 326 -17.07 -11.94 -11.36
N VAL A 327 -15.98 -11.61 -10.67
CA VAL A 327 -14.85 -12.52 -10.45
C VAL A 327 -15.23 -13.67 -9.49
N LYS A 328 -16.08 -13.43 -8.49
CA LYS A 328 -16.64 -14.48 -7.63
C LYS A 328 -17.43 -15.50 -8.44
N ARG A 329 -18.28 -15.05 -9.37
CA ARG A 329 -19.02 -15.93 -10.31
C ARG A 329 -18.09 -16.66 -11.27
N PHE A 330 -17.05 -15.99 -11.78
CA PHE A 330 -16.01 -16.63 -12.58
C PHE A 330 -15.32 -17.76 -11.81
N TYR A 331 -14.92 -17.50 -10.56
CA TYR A 331 -14.29 -18.48 -9.69
C TYR A 331 -15.24 -19.65 -9.38
N ALA A 332 -16.51 -19.40 -9.09
CA ALA A 332 -17.49 -20.46 -8.86
C ALA A 332 -17.71 -21.36 -10.09
N LYS A 333 -17.62 -20.80 -11.30
CA LYS A 333 -17.78 -21.55 -12.56
C LYS A 333 -16.54 -22.36 -12.93
N HIS A 334 -15.35 -21.80 -12.72
CA HIS A 334 -14.09 -22.36 -13.23
C HIS A 334 -13.19 -22.97 -12.15
N SER A 335 -13.53 -22.82 -10.88
CA SER A 335 -12.72 -23.21 -9.70
C SER A 335 -11.30 -22.63 -9.72
N ARG A 336 -11.13 -21.46 -10.34
CA ARG A 336 -9.86 -20.75 -10.50
C ARG A 336 -10.09 -19.29 -10.82
N LEU A 337 -9.10 -18.45 -10.51
CA LEU A 337 -9.13 -17.02 -10.84
C LEU A 337 -8.84 -16.81 -12.34
N PRO A 338 -9.15 -15.63 -12.90
CA PRO A 338 -8.63 -15.21 -14.21
C PRO A 338 -7.10 -15.30 -14.26
N VAL A 339 -6.53 -15.69 -15.41
CA VAL A 339 -5.06 -15.70 -15.54
C VAL A 339 -4.54 -14.26 -15.68
N PRO A 340 -3.45 -13.87 -14.99
CA PRO A 340 -2.89 -12.51 -15.09
C PRO A 340 -2.31 -12.16 -16.46
N GLY A 341 -1.93 -13.17 -17.26
CA GLY A 341 -1.37 -13.00 -18.60
C GLY A 341 0.12 -12.68 -18.67
N GLY A 342 0.75 -12.37 -17.54
CA GLY A 342 2.21 -12.20 -17.44
C GLY A 342 2.95 -13.53 -17.37
N LEU A 343 4.15 -13.57 -17.96
CA LEU A 343 5.12 -14.65 -17.80
C LEU A 343 6.46 -14.05 -17.35
N PRO A 344 7.19 -14.71 -16.44
CA PRO A 344 8.56 -14.30 -16.10
C PRO A 344 9.47 -14.47 -17.31
N ASP A 345 10.65 -13.85 -17.26
CA ASP A 345 11.73 -14.19 -18.16
C ASP A 345 12.19 -15.64 -17.92
N MET A 346 12.62 -16.32 -18.97
CA MET A 346 13.09 -17.71 -18.90
C MET A 346 13.94 -18.07 -20.12
N LYS A 347 14.80 -19.08 -19.97
CA LYS A 347 15.63 -19.59 -21.06
C LYS A 347 14.78 -20.30 -22.11
N ALA A 348 14.73 -19.68 -23.28
CA ALA A 348 14.09 -20.21 -24.48
C ALA A 348 14.55 -19.43 -25.72
N GLN A 349 14.32 -19.98 -26.91
CA GLN A 349 14.45 -19.18 -28.14
C GLN A 349 13.43 -18.03 -28.12
N SER A 350 13.83 -16.84 -28.58
CA SER A 350 12.96 -15.65 -28.55
C SER A 350 11.62 -15.87 -29.28
N SER A 351 11.63 -16.60 -30.40
CA SER A 351 10.42 -16.95 -31.16
C SER A 351 9.47 -17.87 -30.37
N VAL A 352 10.02 -18.81 -29.60
CA VAL A 352 9.28 -19.75 -28.75
C VAL A 352 8.71 -19.02 -27.54
N TYR A 353 9.53 -18.20 -26.87
CA TYR A 353 9.08 -17.39 -25.73
C TYR A 353 7.94 -16.44 -26.11
N ILE A 354 8.03 -15.75 -27.25
CA ILE A 354 6.98 -14.86 -27.74
C ILE A 354 5.68 -15.63 -28.01
N LYS A 355 5.76 -16.83 -28.60
CA LYS A 355 4.57 -17.69 -28.80
C LYS A 355 3.92 -18.09 -27.48
N LEU A 356 4.72 -18.55 -26.51
CA LEU A 356 4.23 -18.90 -25.18
C LEU A 356 3.61 -17.69 -24.48
N GLN A 357 4.25 -16.53 -24.54
CA GLN A 357 3.72 -15.28 -23.98
C GLN A 357 2.38 -14.89 -24.60
N ASN A 358 2.22 -15.04 -25.91
CA ASN A 358 0.95 -14.77 -26.58
C ASN A 358 -0.16 -15.73 -26.15
N ILE A 359 0.14 -17.01 -25.92
CA ILE A 359 -0.82 -18.00 -25.40
C ILE A 359 -1.39 -17.54 -24.04
N TYR A 360 -0.54 -17.04 -23.12
CA TYR A 360 -0.99 -16.51 -21.82
C TYR A 360 -1.76 -15.19 -21.98
N LYS A 361 -1.28 -14.26 -22.81
CA LYS A 361 -1.95 -12.97 -23.07
C LYS A 361 -3.35 -13.17 -23.67
N GLU A 362 -3.50 -14.09 -24.62
CA GLU A 362 -4.81 -14.40 -25.21
C GLU A 362 -5.76 -15.02 -24.20
N ARG A 363 -5.27 -15.95 -23.36
CA ARG A 363 -6.07 -16.52 -22.29
C ARG A 363 -6.54 -15.45 -21.30
N ALA A 364 -5.65 -14.54 -20.89
CA ALA A 364 -5.98 -13.42 -20.01
C ALA A 364 -7.07 -12.53 -20.60
N ARG A 365 -6.94 -12.13 -21.88
CA ARG A 365 -7.95 -11.32 -22.60
C ARG A 365 -9.31 -12.00 -22.64
N ARG A 366 -9.36 -13.32 -22.85
CA ARG A 366 -10.62 -14.10 -22.85
C ARG A 366 -11.24 -14.14 -21.46
N ASP A 367 -10.43 -14.39 -20.42
CA ASP A 367 -10.91 -14.38 -19.03
C ASP A 367 -11.44 -12.99 -18.64
N VAL A 368 -10.71 -11.90 -18.95
CA VAL A 368 -11.14 -10.51 -18.75
C VAL A 368 -12.44 -10.20 -19.48
N SER A 369 -12.57 -10.61 -20.75
CA SER A 369 -13.80 -10.39 -21.53
C SER A 369 -15.01 -11.07 -20.89
N GLN A 370 -14.83 -12.29 -20.39
CA GLN A 370 -15.90 -13.02 -19.70
C GLN A 370 -16.29 -12.35 -18.38
N VAL A 371 -15.31 -11.84 -17.62
CA VAL A 371 -15.56 -11.09 -16.38
C VAL A 371 -16.28 -9.78 -16.68
N LEU A 372 -15.87 -9.04 -17.72
CA LEU A 372 -16.50 -7.79 -18.14
C LEU A 372 -17.95 -7.99 -18.57
N GLU A 373 -18.24 -9.02 -19.37
CA GLU A 373 -19.61 -9.39 -19.75
C GLU A 373 -20.47 -9.69 -18.51
N THR A 374 -19.90 -10.46 -17.56
CA THR A 374 -20.59 -10.76 -16.30
C THR A 374 -20.82 -9.49 -15.48
N ALA A 375 -19.82 -8.61 -15.36
CA ALA A 375 -19.92 -7.35 -14.62
C ALA A 375 -21.01 -6.45 -15.20
N ARG A 376 -21.05 -6.30 -16.54
CA ARG A 376 -22.07 -5.49 -17.24
C ARG A 376 -23.49 -6.07 -17.17
N SER A 377 -23.62 -7.36 -16.85
CA SER A 377 -24.93 -7.98 -16.63
C SER A 377 -25.49 -7.77 -15.21
N ILE A 378 -24.65 -7.31 -14.27
CA ILE A 378 -25.07 -7.02 -12.90
C ILE A 378 -25.71 -5.63 -12.86
N PRO A 379 -26.85 -5.44 -12.16
CA PRO A 379 -27.48 -4.13 -12.05
C PRO A 379 -26.53 -3.05 -11.53
N GLY A 380 -26.39 -1.95 -12.29
CA GLY A 380 -25.45 -0.86 -11.99
C GLY A 380 -24.04 -1.06 -12.58
N GLY A 381 -23.81 -2.16 -13.31
CA GLY A 381 -22.53 -2.51 -13.93
C GLY A 381 -22.41 -2.13 -15.40
N GLU A 382 -23.43 -1.53 -16.00
CA GLU A 382 -23.54 -1.29 -17.44
C GLU A 382 -22.36 -0.48 -17.99
N ASP A 383 -21.90 0.51 -17.22
CA ASP A 383 -20.82 1.44 -17.57
C ASP A 383 -19.47 1.08 -16.94
N VAL A 384 -19.30 -0.16 -16.46
CA VAL A 384 -18.00 -0.60 -15.91
C VAL A 384 -16.91 -0.50 -16.98
N ASP A 385 -15.84 0.19 -16.58
CA ASP A 385 -14.65 0.45 -17.39
C ASP A 385 -13.86 -0.85 -17.62
N PRO A 386 -13.60 -1.24 -18.89
CA PRO A 386 -12.76 -2.38 -19.23
C PRO A 386 -11.38 -2.36 -18.57
N GLU A 387 -10.75 -1.18 -18.42
CA GLU A 387 -9.41 -1.06 -17.83
C GLU A 387 -9.42 -1.44 -16.33
N GLN A 388 -10.50 -1.09 -15.61
CA GLN A 388 -10.67 -1.50 -14.22
C GLN A 388 -10.84 -3.02 -14.09
N VAL A 389 -11.55 -3.66 -15.02
CA VAL A 389 -11.71 -5.12 -15.05
C VAL A 389 -10.37 -5.81 -15.33
N GLU A 390 -9.61 -5.32 -16.30
CA GLU A 390 -8.28 -5.84 -16.62
C GLU A 390 -7.34 -5.74 -15.40
N LEU A 391 -7.29 -4.58 -14.75
CA LEU A 391 -6.49 -4.37 -13.54
C LEU A 391 -6.92 -5.31 -12.40
N PHE A 392 -8.23 -5.48 -12.21
CA PHE A 392 -8.77 -6.38 -11.18
C PHE A 392 -8.42 -7.84 -11.49
N CYS A 393 -8.60 -8.31 -12.72
CA CYS A 393 -8.26 -9.68 -13.11
C CYS A 393 -6.76 -9.96 -12.96
N LYS A 394 -5.91 -9.02 -13.37
CA LYS A 394 -4.46 -9.12 -13.24
C LYS A 394 -4.03 -9.25 -11.77
N ASN A 395 -4.67 -8.49 -10.88
CA ASN A 395 -4.31 -8.40 -9.47
C ASN A 395 -5.20 -9.22 -8.53
N ALA A 396 -6.16 -10.00 -9.05
CA ALA A 396 -7.21 -10.64 -8.25
C ALA A 396 -6.66 -11.36 -7.01
N ARG A 397 -5.53 -12.06 -7.15
CA ARG A 397 -4.89 -12.82 -6.07
C ARG A 397 -4.37 -11.96 -4.92
N PHE A 398 -4.08 -10.68 -5.16
CA PHE A 398 -3.39 -9.80 -4.22
C PHE A 398 -4.29 -8.71 -3.64
N ILE A 399 -5.54 -8.62 -4.10
CA ILE A 399 -6.51 -7.64 -3.62
C ILE A 399 -6.61 -7.72 -2.09
N LYS A 400 -6.63 -6.54 -1.47
CA LYS A 400 -6.80 -6.38 -0.04
C LYS A 400 -7.98 -5.48 0.28
N LEU A 401 -8.56 -5.77 1.43
CA LEU A 401 -9.64 -5.01 2.02
C LEU A 401 -9.15 -4.48 3.37
N ILE A 402 -8.91 -3.18 3.48
CA ILE A 402 -8.49 -2.55 4.73
C ILE A 402 -9.73 -2.14 5.52
N ASN A 403 -9.70 -2.27 6.85
CA ASN A 403 -10.84 -1.99 7.74
C ASN A 403 -12.06 -2.86 7.39
N SER A 404 -11.83 -4.17 7.24
CA SER A 404 -12.94 -5.14 7.17
C SER A 404 -13.61 -5.25 8.54
N PRO A 405 -14.95 -5.38 8.63
CA PRO A 405 -15.69 -5.60 9.89
C PRO A 405 -15.22 -6.80 10.70
N GLU A 406 -14.59 -7.79 10.05
CA GLU A 406 -13.98 -8.96 10.70
C GLU A 406 -12.67 -8.65 11.42
N GLU A 407 -12.02 -7.53 11.11
CA GLU A 407 -10.84 -7.07 11.84
C GLU A 407 -11.29 -6.40 13.14
N SER A 408 -11.27 -7.19 14.22
CA SER A 408 -11.66 -6.71 15.55
C SER A 408 -10.90 -5.44 15.93
N THR A 409 -11.66 -4.45 16.38
CA THR A 409 -11.11 -3.22 16.95
C THR A 409 -10.41 -3.57 18.26
N VAL A 410 -9.10 -3.78 18.23
CA VAL A 410 -8.32 -4.06 19.44
C VAL A 410 -8.26 -2.79 20.27
N LYS A 411 -8.69 -2.89 21.53
CA LYS A 411 -8.67 -1.76 22.45
C LYS A 411 -7.24 -1.47 22.89
N LEU A 412 -6.95 -0.20 23.19
CA LEU A 412 -5.60 0.23 23.58
C LEU A 412 -5.05 -0.55 24.79
N ASP A 413 -5.88 -0.80 25.81
CA ASP A 413 -5.52 -1.57 27.00
C ASP A 413 -5.06 -2.99 26.67
N GLN A 414 -5.76 -3.67 25.76
CA GLN A 414 -5.40 -5.01 25.28
C GLN A 414 -4.08 -5.02 24.51
N VAL A 415 -3.86 -4.01 23.65
CA VAL A 415 -2.58 -3.89 22.95
C VAL A 415 -1.45 -3.65 23.95
N VAL A 416 -1.65 -2.75 24.92
CA VAL A 416 -0.63 -2.48 25.93
C VAL A 416 -0.30 -3.74 26.73
N GLU A 417 -1.30 -4.50 27.18
CA GLU A 417 -1.10 -5.77 27.89
C GLU A 417 -0.28 -6.76 27.06
N GLN A 418 -0.64 -6.95 25.79
CA GLN A 418 0.09 -7.82 24.88
C GLN A 418 1.54 -7.35 24.67
N GLN A 419 1.75 -6.05 24.53
CA GLN A 419 3.09 -5.49 24.30
C GLN A 419 3.98 -5.60 25.55
N LEU A 420 3.42 -5.47 26.75
CA LEU A 420 4.15 -5.71 27.99
C LEU A 420 4.55 -7.19 28.13
N ALA A 421 3.66 -8.12 27.79
CA ALA A 421 4.02 -9.55 27.75
C ALA A 421 5.14 -9.84 26.74
N ASN A 422 5.10 -9.20 25.57
CA ASN A 422 6.17 -9.31 24.57
C ASN A 422 7.50 -8.76 25.08
N ASP A 423 7.48 -7.66 25.86
CA ASP A 423 8.68 -7.09 26.47
C ASP A 423 9.32 -8.04 27.49
N GLU A 424 8.51 -8.73 28.30
CA GLU A 424 8.99 -9.76 29.23
C GLU A 424 9.66 -10.92 28.48
N MET A 425 9.06 -11.36 27.37
CA MET A 425 9.67 -12.38 26.51
C MET A 425 10.97 -11.90 25.87
N ALA A 426 11.01 -10.66 25.38
CA ALA A 426 12.19 -10.05 24.78
C ALA A 426 13.36 -9.94 25.77
N ALA A 427 13.07 -9.61 27.04
CA ALA A 427 14.08 -9.56 28.10
C ALA A 427 14.76 -10.92 28.33
N VAL A 428 14.07 -12.03 28.03
CA VAL A 428 14.61 -13.39 28.14
C VAL A 428 15.27 -13.85 26.83
N ALA A 429 14.69 -13.49 25.67
CA ALA A 429 15.15 -13.90 24.34
C ALA A 429 16.47 -13.22 23.91
N GLY A 430 16.85 -12.12 24.57
CA GLY A 430 18.11 -11.41 24.32
C GLY A 430 17.97 -10.28 23.29
N PRO A 431 19.09 -9.66 22.88
CA PRO A 431 19.11 -8.38 22.17
C PRO A 431 18.54 -8.43 20.74
N GLU A 432 18.30 -9.62 20.20
CA GLU A 432 17.71 -9.79 18.87
C GLU A 432 16.18 -9.54 18.85
N MET A 433 15.52 -9.55 20.01
CA MET A 433 14.11 -9.23 20.13
C MET A 433 13.94 -7.78 20.64
N PRO A 434 13.50 -6.83 19.80
CA PRO A 434 13.37 -5.45 20.22
C PRO A 434 12.19 -5.27 21.18
N LEU A 435 12.36 -4.37 22.15
CA LEU A 435 11.31 -3.96 23.07
C LEU A 435 10.20 -3.16 22.37
N SER A 436 8.99 -3.14 22.91
CA SER A 436 7.87 -2.36 22.36
C SER A 436 8.10 -0.84 22.43
N LEU A 437 7.56 -0.12 21.43
CA LEU A 437 7.49 1.35 21.37
C LEU A 437 6.19 1.93 21.94
N ILE A 438 5.32 1.11 22.54
CA ILE A 438 4.13 1.59 23.25
C ILE A 438 4.40 2.72 24.28
N PRO A 439 5.49 2.73 25.06
CA PRO A 439 5.78 3.85 25.97
C PRO A 439 5.87 5.19 25.24
N LEU A 440 6.47 5.22 24.05
CA LEU A 440 6.60 6.43 23.23
C LEU A 440 5.23 6.87 22.75
N TYR A 441 4.42 5.93 22.24
CA TYR A 441 3.06 6.24 21.80
C TYR A 441 2.20 6.83 22.91
N LEU A 442 2.16 6.20 24.10
CA LEU A 442 1.34 6.72 25.19
C LEU A 442 1.84 8.08 25.70
N SER A 443 3.15 8.29 25.73
CA SER A 443 3.75 9.56 26.14
C SER A 443 3.42 10.68 25.14
N LEU A 444 3.54 10.41 23.83
CA LEU A 444 3.17 11.35 22.77
C LEU A 444 1.65 11.60 22.76
N LEU A 445 0.84 10.56 23.00
CA LEU A 445 -0.61 10.70 23.11
C LEU A 445 -1.00 11.62 24.28
N ALA A 446 -0.29 11.54 25.42
CA ALA A 446 -0.50 12.43 26.57
C ALA A 446 -0.24 13.91 26.23
N THR A 447 0.66 14.18 25.28
CA THR A 447 1.00 15.54 24.82
C THR A 447 0.29 15.92 23.52
N SER A 448 -0.69 15.14 23.06
CA SER A 448 -1.40 15.41 21.80
C SER A 448 -2.32 16.65 21.84
N ASN A 449 -2.59 17.19 23.02
CA ASN A 449 -3.44 18.37 23.21
C ASN A 449 -2.76 19.49 23.99
N SER A 450 -1.48 19.33 24.36
CA SER A 450 -0.72 20.29 25.15
C SER A 450 0.78 20.17 24.84
N THR A 451 1.45 21.31 24.69
CA THR A 451 2.90 21.39 24.44
C THR A 451 3.76 21.29 25.70
N THR A 452 3.18 21.45 26.89
CA THR A 452 3.94 21.70 28.14
C THR A 452 3.67 20.70 29.26
N ALA A 453 3.33 19.45 28.96
CA ALA A 453 3.07 18.45 29.99
C ALA A 453 4.38 18.02 30.70
N THR A 454 4.35 17.98 32.03
CA THR A 454 5.44 17.46 32.88
C THR A 454 5.49 15.94 32.82
N ALA A 455 6.63 15.32 33.18
CA ALA A 455 6.72 13.87 33.24
C ALA A 455 5.69 13.24 34.18
N ASP A 456 5.35 13.92 35.29
CA ASP A 456 4.33 13.46 36.24
C ASP A 456 2.92 13.48 35.62
N GLU A 457 2.57 14.52 34.84
CA GLU A 457 1.29 14.58 34.11
C GLU A 457 1.21 13.51 33.02
N ILE A 458 2.30 13.29 32.27
CA ILE A 458 2.40 12.23 31.26
C ILE A 458 2.25 10.85 31.93
N MET A 459 2.93 10.61 33.05
CA MET A 459 2.82 9.36 33.80
C MET A 459 1.42 9.17 34.41
N ALA A 460 0.75 10.23 34.84
CA ALA A 460 -0.64 10.17 35.29
C ALA A 460 -1.58 9.76 34.14
N PHE A 461 -1.38 10.34 32.95
CA PHE A 461 -2.12 9.93 31.74
C PHE A 461 -1.88 8.45 31.42
N ILE A 462 -0.62 8.01 31.38
CA ILE A 462 -0.23 6.62 31.13
C ILE A 462 -0.91 5.71 32.15
N SER A 463 -0.85 6.04 33.44
CA SER A 463 -1.42 5.22 34.52
C SER A 463 -2.94 5.07 34.40
N SER A 464 -3.64 6.07 33.86
CA SER A 464 -5.09 6.00 33.63
C SER A 464 -5.50 5.13 32.44
N HIS A 465 -4.63 4.98 31.42
CA HIS A 465 -4.92 4.20 30.21
C HIS A 465 -4.22 2.84 30.20
N ALA A 466 -3.18 2.68 31.02
CA ALA A 466 -2.34 1.50 31.15
C ALA A 466 -1.85 1.36 32.61
N PRO A 467 -2.74 1.01 33.57
CA PRO A 467 -2.38 0.90 34.99
C PRO A 467 -1.17 0.00 35.26
N GLN A 468 -1.04 -1.08 34.49
CA GLN A 468 0.07 -2.03 34.54
C GLN A 468 1.44 -1.44 34.16
N ALA A 469 1.48 -0.26 33.54
CA ALA A 469 2.71 0.44 33.16
C ALA A 469 3.14 1.52 34.18
N ALA A 470 2.33 1.79 35.22
CA ALA A 470 2.54 2.93 36.13
C ALA A 470 3.93 2.93 36.82
N ASP A 471 4.41 1.76 37.24
CA ASP A 471 5.69 1.61 37.94
C ASP A 471 6.87 1.31 37.01
N ASN A 472 6.65 1.27 35.70
CA ASN A 472 7.67 0.85 34.74
C ASN A 472 8.67 1.99 34.44
N GLU A 473 9.95 1.77 34.78
CA GLU A 473 11.02 2.76 34.60
C GLU A 473 11.23 3.22 33.14
N ARG A 474 10.90 2.38 32.14
CA ARG A 474 11.03 2.78 30.73
C ARG A 474 10.02 3.86 30.37
N TYR A 475 8.78 3.76 30.88
CA TYR A 475 7.73 4.75 30.66
C TYR A 475 8.09 6.08 31.33
N LYS A 476 8.64 6.04 32.56
CA LYS A 476 9.14 7.23 33.24
C LYS A 476 10.25 7.94 32.47
N LYS A 477 11.23 7.19 31.94
CA LYS A 477 12.32 7.75 31.12
C LYS A 477 11.79 8.39 29.83
N THR A 478 10.84 7.75 29.17
CA THR A 478 10.20 8.33 27.97
C THR A 478 9.45 9.62 28.32
N ALA A 479 8.68 9.63 29.42
CA ALA A 479 7.97 10.83 29.88
C ALA A 479 8.94 11.98 30.20
N GLN A 480 10.05 11.70 30.88
CA GLN A 480 11.11 12.67 31.16
C GLN A 480 11.77 13.23 29.88
N GLU A 481 11.96 12.38 28.87
CA GLU A 481 12.53 12.82 27.59
C GLU A 481 11.56 13.71 26.80
N LEU A 482 10.25 13.43 26.83
CA LEU A 482 9.25 14.32 26.24
C LEU A 482 9.15 15.65 26.98
N GLU A 483 9.18 15.62 28.32
CA GLU A 483 9.23 16.85 29.13
C GLU A 483 10.48 17.67 28.78
N ARG A 484 11.65 17.01 28.65
CA ARG A 484 12.90 17.66 28.22
C ARG A 484 12.78 18.31 26.85
N ALA A 485 12.05 17.69 25.93
CA ALA A 485 11.82 18.22 24.58
C ALA A 485 10.84 19.40 24.57
N ALA A 486 9.97 19.54 25.59
CA ALA A 486 9.04 20.67 25.77
C ALA A 486 8.19 21.00 24.52
N GLY A 487 7.74 19.96 23.81
CA GLY A 487 6.95 20.11 22.57
C GLY A 487 7.73 20.59 21.35
N GLY A 488 9.06 20.76 21.46
CA GLY A 488 9.92 21.16 20.35
C GLY A 488 10.09 20.05 19.31
N GLU A 489 10.08 20.41 18.04
CA GLU A 489 10.38 19.52 16.92
C GLU A 489 11.87 19.61 16.54
N LEU A 490 12.45 18.49 16.13
CA LEU A 490 13.74 18.47 15.45
C LEU A 490 13.52 18.31 13.94
N HIS A 491 14.19 19.13 13.13
CA HIS A 491 14.00 19.13 11.67
C HIS A 491 14.22 17.75 11.06
N ASN A 492 15.27 17.03 11.46
CA ASN A 492 15.59 15.71 10.90
C ASN A 492 14.52 14.64 11.22
N ILE A 493 13.93 14.67 12.42
CA ILE A 493 12.86 13.75 12.81
C ILE A 493 11.59 14.11 12.02
N SER A 494 11.28 15.39 11.93
CA SER A 494 10.12 15.90 11.19
C SER A 494 10.25 15.65 9.68
N ALA A 495 11.44 15.72 9.11
CA ALA A 495 11.71 15.40 7.71
C ALA A 495 11.53 13.91 7.41
N LEU A 496 12.04 13.03 8.28
CA LEU A 496 11.86 11.59 8.16
C LEU A 496 10.37 11.21 8.25
N THR A 497 9.72 11.62 9.34
CA THR A 497 8.31 11.32 9.58
C THR A 497 7.43 11.97 8.52
N GLY A 498 7.75 13.19 8.09
CA GLY A 498 7.06 13.88 7.02
C GLY A 498 7.10 13.11 5.70
N GLY A 499 8.24 12.52 5.36
CA GLY A 499 8.39 11.63 4.20
C GLY A 499 7.60 10.33 4.32
N MET A 500 7.60 9.70 5.51
CA MET A 500 6.78 8.50 5.76
C MET A 500 5.29 8.80 5.60
N VAL A 501 4.81 9.88 6.22
CA VAL A 501 3.41 10.31 6.14
C VAL A 501 3.02 10.65 4.70
N ALA A 502 3.84 11.41 3.98
CA ALA A 502 3.56 11.76 2.58
C ALA A 502 3.38 10.52 1.71
N GLN A 503 4.23 9.51 1.89
CA GLN A 503 4.10 8.25 1.16
C GLN A 503 2.81 7.53 1.49
N GLU A 504 2.38 7.49 2.76
CA GLU A 504 1.09 6.91 3.14
C GLU A 504 -0.09 7.68 2.51
N MET A 505 -0.03 9.02 2.47
CA MET A 505 -1.04 9.83 1.78
C MET A 505 -1.09 9.51 0.28
N ILE A 506 0.06 9.38 -0.39
CA ILE A 506 0.12 9.00 -1.82
C ILE A 506 -0.53 7.64 -2.05
N LYS A 507 -0.25 6.62 -1.22
CA LYS A 507 -0.88 5.30 -1.34
C LYS A 507 -2.40 5.38 -1.26
N ILE A 508 -2.92 6.19 -0.34
CA ILE A 508 -4.37 6.33 -0.14
C ILE A 508 -5.01 7.14 -1.30
N ILE A 509 -4.37 8.22 -1.76
CA ILE A 509 -4.86 9.04 -2.88
C ILE A 509 -4.91 8.22 -4.17
N THR A 510 -3.82 7.51 -4.47
CA THR A 510 -3.69 6.70 -5.69
C THR A 510 -4.45 5.38 -5.63
N LYS A 511 -4.81 4.93 -4.41
CA LYS A 511 -5.31 3.57 -4.14
C LYS A 511 -4.38 2.48 -4.65
N GLN A 512 -3.08 2.73 -4.54
CA GLN A 512 -2.01 1.81 -4.92
C GLN A 512 -1.09 1.53 -3.73
N TYR A 513 -0.48 0.35 -3.72
CA TYR A 513 0.23 -0.23 -2.58
C TYR A 513 -0.67 -0.39 -1.36
N VAL A 514 -0.15 -1.03 -0.31
CA VAL A 514 -0.90 -1.22 0.95
C VAL A 514 -0.44 -0.15 1.95
N PRO A 515 -1.34 0.75 2.39
CA PRO A 515 -1.09 1.63 3.52
C PRO A 515 -0.74 0.85 4.79
N ILE A 516 0.02 1.48 5.67
CA ILE A 516 0.35 0.97 7.00
C ILE A 516 -0.95 0.71 7.78
N ASP A 517 -0.97 -0.40 8.53
CA ASP A 517 -2.10 -0.73 9.39
C ASP A 517 -2.12 0.20 10.60
N ASN A 518 -2.92 1.27 10.49
CA ASN A 518 -3.36 2.15 11.56
C ASN A 518 -2.32 3.12 12.12
N THR A 519 -1.38 2.68 12.97
CA THR A 519 -0.45 3.59 13.69
C THR A 519 1.00 3.17 13.50
N CYS A 520 1.85 4.10 13.09
CA CYS A 520 3.30 3.93 13.05
C CYS A 520 3.95 4.81 14.12
N ILE A 521 4.83 4.21 14.93
CA ILE A 521 5.58 4.86 16.00
C ILE A 521 7.05 4.83 15.60
N PHE A 522 7.74 5.96 15.71
CA PHE A 522 9.16 6.10 15.39
C PHE A 522 9.96 6.56 16.61
N ASP A 523 11.02 5.83 16.89
CA ASP A 523 12.04 6.13 17.88
C ASP A 523 13.32 6.59 17.16
N GLY A 524 13.60 7.88 17.23
CA GLY A 524 14.80 8.48 16.64
C GLY A 524 16.07 8.31 17.45
N ILE A 525 16.00 7.84 18.70
CA ILE A 525 17.19 7.50 19.50
C ILE A 525 17.73 6.16 19.03
N ASP A 526 16.85 5.15 18.91
CA ASP A 526 17.21 3.81 18.46
C ASP A 526 17.12 3.63 16.93
N SER A 527 16.66 4.66 16.20
CA SER A 527 16.43 4.64 14.75
C SER A 527 15.55 3.46 14.28
N ARG A 528 14.41 3.25 14.97
CA ARG A 528 13.50 2.13 14.71
C ARG A 528 12.04 2.57 14.66
N CYS A 529 11.23 1.79 13.94
CA CYS A 529 9.79 2.00 13.89
C CYS A 529 9.03 0.74 14.33
N GLN A 530 7.81 0.93 14.82
CA GLN A 530 6.86 -0.13 15.13
C GLN A 530 5.49 0.25 14.58
N VAL A 531 4.82 -0.69 13.92
CA VAL A 531 3.44 -0.54 13.46
C VAL A 531 2.52 -1.30 14.39
N LEU A 532 1.48 -0.64 14.89
CA LEU A 532 0.48 -1.21 15.78
C LEU A 532 -0.92 -0.78 15.37
N ARG A 533 -1.88 -1.70 15.51
CA ARG A 533 -3.29 -1.41 15.33
C ARG A 533 -3.91 -0.88 16.63
N LEU A 534 -4.11 0.43 16.71
CA LEU A 534 -4.53 1.13 17.93
C LEU A 534 -5.87 1.83 17.73
N SER A 535 -6.88 1.41 18.49
CA SER A 535 -8.16 2.11 18.57
C SER A 535 -8.40 2.70 19.95
N LEU A 536 -8.72 3.99 19.96
CA LEU A 536 -9.25 4.69 21.12
C LEU A 536 -10.78 4.69 20.98
N GLN A 537 -11.44 3.59 21.31
CA GLN A 537 -12.86 3.73 21.67
C GLN A 537 -12.89 4.30 23.09
N ARG A 538 -13.36 5.54 23.24
CA ARG A 538 -13.93 5.95 24.52
C ARG A 538 -15.14 5.06 24.77
N SER A 539 -15.19 4.49 25.96
CA SER A 539 -16.39 3.85 26.50
C SER A 539 -17.49 4.91 26.65
N GLU A 540 -18.21 5.21 25.59
CA GLU A 540 -19.51 5.86 25.66
C GLU A 540 -20.57 4.91 25.16
N GLN A 541 -20.96 4.01 26.07
CA GLN A 541 -22.34 3.59 26.29
C GLN A 541 -22.36 2.76 27.56
N ALA A 542 -22.46 3.43 28.72
CA ALA A 542 -23.22 2.92 29.87
C ALA A 542 -23.25 3.95 31.03
N VAL A 543 -24.44 4.53 31.19
CA VAL A 543 -25.12 4.90 32.46
C VAL A 543 -25.29 6.41 32.75
N CYS A 544 -26.54 6.81 32.52
CA CYS A 544 -27.32 7.97 32.98
C CYS A 544 -27.05 9.35 32.37
#